data_AF-A0A9Q4Q0K3-F1
#
_entry.id   AF-A0A9Q4Q0K3-F1
#
_cell.length_a   1.000
_cell.length_b   1.000
_cell.length_c   1.000
_cell.angle_alpha   90.00
_cell.angle_beta   90.00
_cell.angle_gamma   90.00
#
_symmetry.space_group_name_H-M   'P 1'
#
loop_
_entity.id
_entity.type
_entity.pdbx_description
1 polymer ?
#
loop_
_entity_poly.entity_id
_entity_poly.type
_entity_poly.pdbx_seq_one_letter_code
_entity_poly.pdbx_strand_id
1 'polypeptide(L)'
;MDSSCLKLTGLQVAVEILNIHLQQKIIFASGYLEKTLLEVLTKLNKAIAVTEKPLSLDVPDYMINSSEIFETLEKININQEERDINQKMSEIMTVL
;
A
#
# COMPACT_ATOMS: atom_id res chain seq x y z
N MET A 1 -8.33 -11.42 1.07
CA MET A 1 -7.43 -12.57 1.31
C MET A 1 -7.69 -13.10 2.72
N ASP A 2 -8.13 -14.35 2.86
CA ASP A 2 -8.49 -14.97 4.15
C ASP A 2 -7.22 -15.33 4.94
N SER A 3 -7.09 -14.77 6.15
CA SER A 3 -5.91 -14.91 7.02
C SER A 3 -5.73 -16.31 7.61
N SER A 4 -6.73 -17.19 7.48
CA SER A 4 -6.74 -18.54 8.11
C SER A 4 -5.95 -19.59 7.32
N CYS A 5 -5.72 -19.35 6.02
CA CYS A 5 -5.24 -20.35 5.07
C CYS A 5 -3.76 -20.17 4.64
N LEU A 6 -3.12 -19.07 5.02
CA LEU A 6 -1.77 -18.75 4.56
C LEU A 6 -0.72 -18.96 5.65
N LYS A 7 0.34 -19.72 5.29
CA LYS A 7 1.62 -19.75 6.02
C LYS A 7 2.41 -18.44 5.89
N LEU A 8 1.93 -17.50 5.08
CA LEU A 8 2.57 -16.23 4.75
C LEU A 8 1.72 -15.06 5.27
N THR A 9 2.38 -14.04 5.80
CA THR A 9 1.75 -12.76 6.14
C THR A 9 1.32 -12.02 4.88
N GLY A 10 0.32 -11.14 5.00
CA GLY A 10 -0.13 -10.30 3.86
C GLY A 10 1.00 -9.48 3.22
N LEU A 11 1.98 -9.04 4.02
CA LEU A 11 3.16 -8.34 3.53
C LEU A 11 4.09 -9.24 2.71
N GLN A 12 4.34 -10.48 3.16
CA GLN A 12 5.14 -11.45 2.38
C GLN A 12 4.47 -11.77 1.04
N VAL A 13 3.14 -11.93 1.03
CA VAL A 13 2.40 -12.14 -0.20
C VAL A 13 2.57 -10.96 -1.16
N ALA A 14 2.47 -9.72 -0.65
CA ALA A 14 2.65 -8.54 -1.49
C ALA A 14 4.05 -8.44 -2.09
N VAL A 15 5.09 -8.82 -1.33
CA VAL A 15 6.47 -8.93 -1.84
C VAL A 15 6.52 -9.90 -3.03
N GLU A 16 5.98 -11.11 -2.86
CA GLU A 16 5.97 -12.12 -3.93
C GLU A 16 5.20 -11.63 -5.18
N ILE A 17 4.04 -11.02 -4.99
CA ILE A 17 3.24 -10.46 -6.09
C ILE A 17 4.03 -9.38 -6.83
N LEU A 18 4.65 -8.44 -6.12
CA LEU A 18 5.38 -7.33 -6.74
C LEU A 18 6.70 -7.76 -7.38
N ASN A 19 7.31 -8.87 -6.94
CA ASN A 19 8.48 -9.46 -7.58
C ASN A 19 8.16 -10.07 -8.94
N ILE A 20 6.94 -10.58 -9.13
CA ILE A 20 6.47 -11.15 -10.40
C ILE A 20 5.85 -10.07 -11.28
N HIS A 21 5.04 -9.19 -10.69
CA HIS A 21 4.29 -8.13 -11.36
C HIS A 21 4.54 -6.78 -10.67
N LEU A 22 5.63 -6.12 -11.06
CA LEU A 22 6.10 -4.85 -10.45
C LEU A 22 5.07 -3.72 -10.42
N GLN A 23 4.11 -3.72 -11.36
CA GLN A 23 3.06 -2.70 -11.53
C GLN A 23 1.72 -3.10 -10.91
N GLN A 24 1.63 -4.29 -10.28
CA GLN A 24 0.38 -4.74 -9.66
C GLN A 24 -0.04 -3.75 -8.55
N LYS A 25 -1.26 -3.24 -8.67
CA LYS A 25 -1.87 -2.40 -7.64
C LYS A 25 -2.26 -3.28 -6.45
N ILE A 26 -1.81 -2.91 -5.26
CA ILE A 26 -2.09 -3.60 -3.99
C ILE A 26 -2.67 -2.62 -3.00
N ILE A 27 -3.78 -3.01 -2.36
CA ILE A 27 -4.42 -2.29 -1.27
C ILE A 27 -4.31 -3.13 0.01
N PHE A 28 -3.68 -2.57 1.05
CA PHE A 28 -3.59 -3.20 2.36
C PHE A 28 -4.73 -2.74 3.25
N ALA A 29 -5.50 -3.68 3.79
CA ALA A 29 -6.49 -3.39 4.80
C ALA A 29 -5.95 -3.74 6.19
N SER A 30 -5.78 -2.75 7.06
CA SER A 30 -5.14 -2.91 8.37
C SER A 30 -5.89 -2.21 9.49
N GLY A 31 -5.83 -2.75 10.71
CA GLY A 31 -6.28 -2.04 11.91
C GLY A 31 -5.26 -1.05 12.48
N TYR A 32 -4.06 -0.96 11.87
CA TYR A 32 -2.99 -0.07 12.28
C TYR A 32 -2.32 0.51 11.04
N LEU A 33 -2.90 1.58 10.51
CA LEU A 33 -2.59 2.13 9.20
C LEU A 33 -1.12 2.61 9.11
N GLU A 34 -0.70 3.52 9.98
CA GLU A 34 0.66 4.07 10.00
C GLU A 34 1.73 2.98 10.15
N LYS A 35 1.53 2.05 11.10
CA LYS A 35 2.46 0.93 11.30
C LYS A 35 2.60 0.07 10.04
N THR A 36 1.49 -0.21 9.38
CA THR A 36 1.47 -1.03 8.16
C THR A 36 2.16 -0.30 7.00
N LEU A 37 1.91 0.99 6.86
CA LEU A 37 2.54 1.82 5.85
C LEU A 37 4.06 1.89 6.05
N LEU A 38 4.51 2.08 7.30
CA LEU A 38 5.93 2.09 7.65
C LEU A 38 6.60 0.75 7.34
N GLU A 39 6.00 -0.36 7.76
CA GLU A 39 6.52 -1.70 7.48
C GLU A 39 6.62 -1.97 5.98
N VAL A 40 5.63 -1.54 5.19
CA VAL A 40 5.63 -1.73 3.75
C VAL A 40 6.68 -0.85 3.08
N LEU A 41 6.72 0.45 3.38
CA LEU A 41 7.73 1.35 2.83
C LEU A 41 9.14 0.87 3.14
N THR A 42 9.37 0.35 4.34
CA THR A 42 10.68 -0.17 4.74
C THR A 42 11.08 -1.44 3.97
N LYS A 43 10.14 -2.36 3.73
CA LYS A 43 10.44 -3.66 3.09
C LYS A 43 10.36 -3.66 1.57
N LEU A 44 9.40 -2.93 1.01
CA LEU A 44 9.14 -2.88 -0.43
C LEU A 44 9.75 -1.64 -1.09
N ASN A 45 10.13 -0.63 -0.30
CA ASN A 45 10.51 0.70 -0.78
C ASN A 45 9.51 1.26 -1.81
N LYS A 46 8.23 0.91 -1.69
CA LYS A 46 7.14 1.34 -2.59
C LYS A 46 6.00 1.94 -1.79
N ALA A 47 5.57 3.12 -2.22
CA ALA A 47 4.29 3.71 -1.89
C ALA A 47 3.18 2.79 -2.41
N ILE A 48 2.26 2.46 -1.51
CA ILE A 48 1.15 1.55 -1.71
C ILE A 48 -0.09 2.13 -1.05
N ALA A 49 -1.26 1.64 -1.45
CA ALA A 49 -2.50 2.04 -0.81
C ALA A 49 -2.72 1.23 0.48
N VAL A 50 -3.06 1.93 1.57
CA VAL A 50 -3.41 1.31 2.86
C VAL A 50 -4.75 1.91 3.32
N THR A 51 -5.63 1.10 3.86
CA THR A 51 -6.94 1.52 4.38
C THR A 51 -7.19 0.90 5.73
N GLU A 52 -7.91 1.62 6.58
CA GLU A 52 -8.23 1.17 7.93
C GLU A 52 -9.37 0.13 7.91
N LYS A 53 -9.30 -0.84 8.83
CA LYS A 53 -10.39 -1.76 9.13
C LYS A 53 -11.22 -1.23 10.31
N PRO A 54 -12.55 -1.41 10.31
CA PRO A 54 -13.35 -2.14 9.32
C PRO A 54 -13.56 -1.36 8.02
N LEU A 55 -13.61 -2.09 6.90
CA LEU A 55 -13.87 -1.48 5.59
C LEU A 55 -15.38 -1.31 5.39
N SER A 56 -15.83 -0.08 5.15
CA SER A 56 -17.17 0.11 4.55
C SER A 56 -17.14 -0.36 3.10
N LEU A 57 -18.30 -0.65 2.51
CA LEU A 57 -18.38 -1.08 1.10
C LEU A 57 -17.94 0.02 0.13
N ASP A 58 -18.07 1.28 0.54
CA ASP A 58 -17.77 2.45 -0.29
C ASP A 58 -16.26 2.68 -0.45
N VAL A 59 -15.46 2.26 0.53
CA VAL A 59 -14.01 2.47 0.53
C VAL A 59 -13.30 1.62 -0.54
N PRO A 60 -13.51 0.29 -0.63
CA PRO A 60 -12.96 -0.50 -1.73
C PRO A 60 -13.41 0.00 -3.09
N ASP A 61 -14.67 0.39 -3.26
CA ASP A 61 -15.18 0.88 -4.55
C ASP A 61 -14.51 2.18 -4.95
N TYR A 62 -14.39 3.14 -4.03
CA TYR A 62 -13.65 4.38 -4.25
C TYR A 62 -12.18 4.12 -4.59
N MET A 63 -11.50 3.27 -3.83
CA MET A 63 -10.07 3.00 -4.05
C MET A 63 -9.83 2.26 -5.36
N ILE A 64 -10.67 1.30 -5.75
CA ILE A 64 -10.53 0.55 -7.00
C ILE A 64 -10.75 1.45 -8.20
N ASN A 65 -11.73 2.36 -8.12
CA ASN A 65 -12.11 3.25 -9.23
C ASN A 65 -11.30 4.54 -9.29
N SER A 66 -10.58 4.91 -8.23
CA SER A 66 -9.77 6.14 -8.20
C SER A 66 -8.41 5.94 -8.88
N SER A 67 -8.32 6.36 -10.13
CA SER A 67 -7.03 6.43 -10.84
C SER A 67 -6.07 7.43 -10.19
N GLU A 68 -6.60 8.51 -9.62
CA GLU A 68 -5.83 9.61 -9.02
C GLU A 68 -4.97 9.16 -7.83
N ILE A 69 -5.51 8.31 -6.95
CA ILE A 69 -4.75 7.77 -5.81
C ILE A 69 -3.55 6.97 -6.34
N PHE A 70 -3.78 6.05 -7.28
CA PHE A 70 -2.71 5.20 -7.80
C PHE A 70 -1.70 5.96 -8.66
N GLU A 71 -2.12 6.96 -9.43
CA GLU A 71 -1.22 7.85 -10.17
C GLU A 71 -0.32 8.65 -9.22
N THR A 72 -0.87 9.11 -8.09
CA THR A 72 -0.10 9.84 -7.08
C THR A 72 0.90 8.93 -6.39
N LEU A 73 0.50 7.71 -6.01
CA LEU A 73 1.40 6.70 -5.45
C LEU A 73 2.50 6.31 -6.45
N GLU A 74 2.20 6.21 -7.73
CA GLU A 74 3.18 5.93 -8.77
C GLU A 74 4.19 7.08 -8.93
N LYS A 75 3.76 8.33 -8.88
CA LYS A 75 4.66 9.50 -8.86
C LYS A 75 5.59 9.48 -7.64
N ILE A 76 5.09 9.10 -6.46
CA ILE A 76 5.93 8.93 -5.27
C ILE A 76 6.95 7.80 -5.50
N ASN A 77 6.55 6.74 -6.21
CA ASN A 77 7.41 5.61 -6.54
C ASN A 77 8.50 5.91 -7.59
N ILE A 78 8.24 6.79 -8.55
CA ILE A 78 9.26 7.17 -9.55
C ILE A 78 10.34 8.06 -8.92
N ASN A 79 9.97 8.88 -7.93
CA ASN A 79 10.90 9.80 -7.26
C ASN A 79 11.66 9.14 -6.07
N GLN A 80 11.87 7.83 -6.11
CA GLN A 80 12.28 7.01 -4.97
C GLN A 80 13.75 7.17 -4.54
N GLU A 81 14.64 7.62 -5.43
CA GLU A 81 16.09 7.47 -5.23
C GLU A 81 16.67 8.34 -4.10
N GLU A 82 15.95 9.34 -3.57
CA GLU A 82 16.53 10.29 -2.59
C GLU A 82 15.60 10.72 -1.43
N ARG A 83 14.36 10.22 -1.33
CA ARG A 83 13.39 10.71 -0.31
C ARG A 83 13.39 9.88 0.99
N ASP A 84 13.44 10.60 2.12
CA ASP A 84 13.29 10.04 3.47
C ASP A 84 11.94 9.32 3.67
N ILE A 85 11.94 8.23 4.43
CA ILE A 85 10.74 7.40 4.67
C ILE A 85 9.64 8.23 5.34
N ASN A 86 9.95 9.16 6.24
CA ASN A 86 8.95 9.97 6.91
C ASN A 86 8.27 10.94 5.94
N GLN A 87 9.01 11.45 4.95
CA GLN A 87 8.43 12.29 3.90
C GLN A 87 7.45 11.47 3.03
N LYS A 88 7.85 10.26 2.61
CA LYS A 88 6.98 9.35 1.85
C LYS A 88 5.72 9.00 2.63
N MET A 89 5.83 8.70 3.92
CA MET A 89 4.69 8.45 4.82
C MET A 89 3.71 9.62 4.80
N SER A 90 4.19 10.85 5.00
CA SER A 90 3.36 12.07 5.04
C SER A 90 2.62 12.31 3.72
N GLU A 91 3.30 12.17 2.59
CA GLU A 91 2.72 12.34 1.25
C GLU A 91 1.60 11.31 1.01
N ILE A 92 1.82 10.05 1.38
CA ILE A 92 0.83 8.97 1.20
C ILE A 92 -0.40 9.19 2.09
N MET A 93 -0.21 9.59 3.35
CA MET A 93 -1.30 9.85 4.30
C MET A 93 -2.21 11.01 3.91
N THR A 94 -1.74 11.90 3.03
CA THR A 94 -2.56 13.03 2.55
C THR A 94 -3.55 12.61 1.46
N VAL A 95 -3.32 11.47 0.82
CA VAL A 95 -4.05 11.00 -0.37
C VAL A 95 -4.94 9.79 -0.08
N LEU A 96 -4.65 9.06 1.00
CA LEU A 96 -5.46 7.96 1.52
C LEU A 96 -6.57 8.49 2.43
#